data_AF-A0A7C5K6V3-F1
#
_entry.id   AF-A0A7C5K6V3-F1
#
_cell.length_a   1.000
_cell.length_b   1.000
_cell.length_c   1.000
_cell.angle_alpha   90.00
_cell.angle_beta   90.00
_cell.angle_gamma   90.00
#
_symmetry.space_group_name_H-M   'P 1'
#
loop_
_entity.id
_entity.type
_entity.pdbx_description
1 polymer ?
#
loop_
_entity_poly.entity_id
_entity_poly.type
_entity_poly.pdbx_seq_one_letter_code
_entity_poly.pdbx_strand_id
1 'polypeptide(L)'
;MKMEFYPLDIIAKAKDEHAVIIMYGRSRSGDPVAVQYSGFNPYFWAVPSESFKSGSEVPVGRRINEIREIRISRKDGSSAQITAAEVFKKNLIGREVEAVRVEFRLPSDS
;
A
#
# COMPACT_ATOMS: atom_id res chain seq x y z
N MET A 1 11.40 -22.40 9.95
CA MET A 1 11.76 -23.20 8.77
C MET A 1 12.17 -22.25 7.65
N LYS A 2 13.25 -22.53 6.92
CA LYS A 2 13.68 -21.75 5.75
C LYS A 2 13.57 -22.64 4.52
N MET A 3 12.93 -22.15 3.45
CA MET A 3 12.73 -22.86 2.19
C MET A 3 13.05 -21.91 1.04
N GLU A 4 13.68 -22.45 0.01
CA GLU A 4 13.92 -21.75 -1.24
C GLU A 4 13.01 -22.34 -2.32
N PHE A 5 12.43 -21.47 -3.14
CA PHE A 5 11.57 -21.86 -4.25
C PHE A 5 11.59 -20.77 -5.33
N TYR A 6 11.20 -21.15 -6.54
CA TYR A 6 11.10 -20.27 -7.69
C TYR A 6 9.64 -19.85 -7.88
N PRO A 7 9.30 -18.56 -7.75
CA PRO A 7 7.93 -18.08 -7.94
C PRO A 7 7.54 -18.20 -9.42
N LEU A 8 6.31 -18.64 -9.65
CA LEU A 8 5.72 -18.80 -10.97
C LEU A 8 4.50 -17.90 -11.16
N ASP A 9 3.71 -17.71 -10.11
CA ASP A 9 2.51 -16.87 -10.14
C ASP A 9 2.27 -16.22 -8.78
N ILE A 10 1.63 -15.05 -8.79
CA ILE A 10 1.29 -14.28 -7.60
C ILE A 10 -0.13 -13.75 -7.75
N ILE A 11 -0.99 -14.06 -6.78
CA ILE A 11 -2.34 -13.52 -6.70
C ILE A 11 -2.54 -12.79 -5.37
N ALA A 12 -3.37 -11.75 -5.40
CA ALA A 12 -3.86 -11.07 -4.21
C ALA A 12 -5.35 -11.40 -4.02
N LYS A 13 -5.75 -11.71 -2.79
CA LYS A 13 -7.15 -11.93 -2.42
C LYS A 13 -7.49 -11.12 -1.17
N ALA A 14 -8.73 -10.63 -1.09
CA ALA A 14 -9.29 -10.15 0.16
C ALA A 14 -9.70 -11.37 1.01
N LYS A 15 -9.24 -11.41 2.27
CA LYS A 15 -9.65 -12.42 3.25
C LYS A 15 -9.73 -11.78 4.63
N ASP A 16 -10.86 -11.95 5.32
CA ASP A 16 -11.09 -11.44 6.68
C ASP A 16 -10.71 -9.94 6.82
N GLU A 17 -11.15 -9.12 5.87
CA GLU A 17 -10.86 -7.67 5.78
C GLU A 17 -9.39 -7.27 5.50
N HIS A 18 -8.51 -8.22 5.20
CA HIS A 18 -7.11 -7.93 4.86
C HIS A 18 -6.71 -8.46 3.48
N ALA A 19 -5.68 -7.85 2.90
CA ALA A 19 -5.05 -8.38 1.69
C ALA A 19 -4.16 -9.58 2.03
N VAL A 20 -4.36 -10.69 1.32
CA VAL A 20 -3.53 -11.88 1.39
C VAL A 20 -2.87 -12.08 0.04
N ILE A 21 -1.54 -12.14 0.04
CA ILE A 21 -0.74 -12.51 -1.12
C ILE A 21 -0.54 -14.02 -1.07
N ILE A 22 -0.83 -14.69 -2.19
CA ILE A 22 -0.52 -16.09 -2.40
C ILE A 22 0.49 -16.16 -3.53
N MET A 23 1.67 -16.72 -3.23
CA MET A 23 2.74 -16.94 -4.19
C MET A 23 2.85 -18.43 -4.49
N TYR A 24 2.65 -18.79 -5.74
CA TYR A 24 2.79 -20.15 -6.24
C TYR A 24 4.15 -20.33 -6.89
N GLY A 25 4.74 -21.51 -6.76
CA GLY A 25 6.04 -21.79 -7.35
C GLY A 25 6.46 -23.24 -7.24
N ARG A 26 7.75 -23.49 -7.44
CA ARG A 26 8.37 -24.81 -7.26
C ARG A 26 9.62 -24.75 -6.40
N SER A 27 9.79 -25.73 -5.52
CA SER A 27 11.03 -25.91 -4.75
C SER A 27 12.21 -26.27 -5.68
N ARG A 28 13.43 -26.33 -5.13
CA ARG A 28 14.61 -26.84 -5.87
C ARG A 28 14.44 -28.29 -6.37
N SER A 29 13.68 -29.12 -5.65
CA SER A 29 13.36 -30.50 -6.05
C SER A 29 12.22 -30.58 -7.07
N GLY A 30 11.59 -29.45 -7.42
CA GLY A 30 10.49 -29.39 -8.39
C GLY A 30 9.10 -29.55 -7.78
N ASP A 31 8.99 -29.71 -6.46
CA ASP A 31 7.72 -29.85 -5.75
C ASP A 31 6.92 -28.54 -5.80
N PRO A 32 5.59 -28.59 -5.99
CA PRO A 32 4.76 -27.39 -5.97
C PRO A 32 4.75 -26.77 -4.56
N VAL A 33 4.90 -25.44 -4.52
CA VAL A 33 4.90 -24.65 -3.28
C VAL A 33 3.83 -23.55 -3.40
N ALA A 34 3.07 -23.35 -2.32
CA ALA A 34 2.17 -22.21 -2.15
C ALA A 34 2.48 -21.51 -0.82
N VAL A 35 2.93 -20.27 -0.89
CA VAL A 35 3.22 -19.44 0.28
C VAL A 35 2.12 -18.41 0.44
N GLN A 36 1.51 -18.38 1.62
CA GLN A 36 0.52 -17.36 1.99
C GLN A 36 1.17 -16.30 2.88
N TYR A 37 1.00 -15.03 2.54
CA TYR A 37 1.47 -13.90 3.31
C TYR A 37 0.35 -12.89 3.54
N SER A 38 0.06 -12.61 4.81
CA SER A 38 -1.02 -11.69 5.24
C SER A 38 -0.49 -10.40 5.88
N GLY A 39 0.83 -10.17 5.86
CA GLY A 39 1.44 -8.96 6.41
C GLY A 39 1.53 -7.79 5.43
N PHE A 40 0.92 -7.92 4.26
CA PHE A 40 0.98 -6.88 3.22
C PHE A 40 -0.21 -5.93 3.34
N ASN A 41 0.09 -4.65 3.56
CA ASN A 41 -0.88 -3.57 3.40
C ASN A 41 -0.74 -2.95 2.01
N PRO A 42 -1.80 -2.95 1.19
CA PRO A 42 -1.83 -2.21 -0.07
C PRO A 42 -1.58 -0.72 0.16
N TYR A 43 -0.87 -0.08 -0.76
CA TYR A 43 -0.56 1.34 -0.67
C TYR A 43 -0.37 1.99 -2.03
N PHE A 44 -0.53 3.31 -2.09
CA PHE A 44 -0.08 4.14 -3.21
C PHE A 44 0.77 5.32 -2.73
N TRP A 45 1.48 5.94 -3.67
CA TRP A 45 2.24 7.16 -3.44
C TRP A 45 1.44 8.38 -3.89
N ALA A 46 1.21 9.33 -2.99
CA ALA A 46 0.64 10.63 -3.31
C ALA A 46 1.73 11.70 -3.26
N VAL A 47 1.87 12.50 -4.33
CA VAL A 47 2.70 13.70 -4.32
C VAL A 47 1.78 14.88 -4.00
N PRO A 48 1.97 15.59 -2.87
CA PRO A 48 1.13 16.73 -2.54
C PRO A 48 1.22 17.83 -3.60
N SER A 49 0.09 18.46 -3.94
CA SER A 49 0.05 19.59 -4.86
C SER A 49 0.78 20.81 -4.26
N GLU A 50 1.21 21.74 -5.12
CA GLU A 50 1.81 22.98 -4.64
C GLU A 50 0.87 23.79 -3.75
N SER A 51 -0.44 23.79 -4.00
CA SER A 51 -1.44 24.41 -3.10
C SER A 51 -1.50 23.76 -1.72
N PHE A 52 -1.30 22.44 -1.65
CA PHE A 52 -1.23 21.72 -0.38
C PHE A 52 0.06 22.05 0.38
N LYS A 53 1.13 22.38 -0.33
CA LYS A 53 2.42 22.81 0.26
C LYS A 53 2.42 24.29 0.66
N SER A 54 1.89 25.17 -0.20
CA SER A 54 1.99 26.63 -0.07
C SER A 54 0.95 27.24 0.87
N GLY A 55 -0.17 26.56 1.11
CA GLY A 55 -1.20 26.97 2.08
C GLY A 55 -0.85 26.71 3.55
N SER A 56 0.42 26.44 3.89
CA SER A 56 0.84 26.11 5.26
C SER A 56 2.31 26.43 5.51
N GLU A 57 2.60 27.15 6.59
CA GLU A 57 3.93 27.14 7.24
C GLU A 57 4.24 25.78 7.90
N VAL A 58 3.25 24.89 7.94
CA VAL A 58 3.27 23.58 8.57
C VAL A 58 3.77 22.53 7.58
N PRO A 59 4.90 21.83 7.85
CA PRO A 59 5.43 20.79 6.98
C PRO A 59 4.42 19.66 6.73
N VAL A 60 4.47 19.04 5.54
CA VAL A 60 3.59 17.92 5.13
C VAL A 60 3.50 16.83 6.21
N GLY A 61 4.60 16.54 6.90
CA GLY A 61 4.64 15.56 7.99
C GLY A 61 3.71 15.87 9.17
N ARG A 62 3.36 17.13 9.44
CA ARG A 62 2.41 17.52 10.49
C ARG A 62 0.94 17.42 10.05
N ARG A 63 0.67 17.44 8.74
CA ARG A 63 -0.67 17.20 8.17
C ARG A 63 -1.02 15.73 8.00
N ILE A 64 -0.10 14.83 8.36
CA ILE A 64 -0.31 13.39 8.15
C ILE A 64 -1.49 12.84 8.96
N ASN A 65 -1.77 13.45 10.11
CA ASN A 65 -2.91 13.08 10.95
C ASN A 65 -4.24 13.43 10.26
N GLU A 66 -4.31 14.59 9.60
CA GLU A 66 -5.47 15.00 8.79
C GLU A 66 -5.70 14.02 7.64
N ILE A 67 -4.62 13.57 6.99
CA ILE A 67 -4.69 12.57 5.91
C ILE A 67 -5.25 11.25 6.43
N ARG A 68 -4.84 10.79 7.63
CA ARG A 68 -5.35 9.53 8.22
C ARG A 68 -6.84 9.57 8.54
N GLU A 69 -7.41 10.76 8.73
CA GLU A 69 -8.84 10.94 9.02
C GLU A 69 -9.72 10.95 7.77
N ILE A 70 -9.12 11.02 6.57
CA ILE A 70 -9.87 11.01 5.31
C ILE A 70 -10.63 9.69 5.17
N ARG A 71 -11.95 9.80 5.04
CA ARG A 71 -12.84 8.73 4.62
C ARG A 71 -13.28 8.98 3.18
N ILE A 72 -13.09 7.99 2.32
CA ILE A 72 -13.46 8.08 0.91
C ILE A 72 -14.77 7.33 0.72
N SER A 73 -15.87 8.06 0.58
CA SER A 73 -17.18 7.48 0.27
C SER A 73 -17.30 7.22 -1.24
N ARG A 74 -17.74 6.02 -1.60
CA ARG A 74 -17.94 5.58 -2.99
C ARG A 74 -19.41 5.68 -3.37
N LYS A 75 -19.67 5.73 -4.68
CA LYS A 75 -21.04 5.85 -5.23
C LYS A 75 -21.93 4.64 -4.93
N ASP A 76 -21.33 3.48 -4.65
CA ASP A 76 -22.02 2.24 -4.28
C ASP A 76 -22.35 2.17 -2.77
N GLY A 77 -22.06 3.24 -2.00
CA GLY A 77 -22.30 3.31 -0.57
C GLY A 77 -21.20 2.69 0.29
N SER A 78 -20.17 2.07 -0.31
CA SER A 78 -18.99 1.62 0.41
C SER A 78 -18.07 2.79 0.77
N SER A 79 -17.21 2.60 1.77
CA SER A 79 -16.24 3.62 2.18
C SER A 79 -14.86 3.00 2.39
N ALA A 80 -13.82 3.64 1.87
CA ALA A 80 -12.44 3.27 2.16
C ALA A 80 -11.89 4.13 3.30
N GLN A 81 -11.09 3.49 4.17
CA GLN A 81 -10.40 4.13 5.28
C GLN A 81 -8.89 3.92 5.14
N ILE A 82 -8.14 5.01 5.29
CA ILE A 82 -6.67 4.98 5.34
C ILE A 82 -6.24 4.33 6.65
N THR A 83 -5.37 3.33 6.58
CA THR A 83 -4.84 2.63 7.76
C THR A 83 -3.58 3.28 8.29
N ALA A 84 -2.74 3.78 7.38
CA ALA A 84 -1.52 4.49 7.72
C ALA A 84 -1.18 5.52 6.63
N ALA A 85 -0.51 6.58 7.06
CA ALA A 85 0.10 7.54 6.16
C ALA A 85 1.48 7.92 6.70
N GLU A 86 2.48 7.99 5.82
CA GLU A 86 3.88 8.30 6.16
C GLU A 86 4.56 9.11 5.03
N VAL A 87 5.40 10.09 5.38
CA VAL A 87 6.14 10.90 4.38
C VAL A 87 7.49 10.27 4.09
N PHE A 88 7.84 10.20 2.81
CA PHE A 88 9.13 9.75 2.32
C PHE A 88 9.70 10.71 1.28
N LYS A 89 11.03 10.83 1.23
CA LYS A 89 11.71 11.35 0.04
C LYS A 89 11.85 10.23 -0.98
N LYS A 90 11.33 10.44 -2.18
CA LYS A 90 11.34 9.45 -3.27
C LYS A 90 11.85 10.09 -4.55
N ASN A 91 12.57 9.31 -5.33
CA ASN A 91 12.81 9.64 -6.73
C ASN A 91 11.65 9.11 -7.57
N LEU A 92 10.76 9.98 -8.01
CA LEU A 92 9.63 9.65 -8.88
C LEU A 92 9.83 10.35 -10.23
N ILE A 93 9.83 9.58 -11.31
CA ILE A 93 9.98 10.09 -12.68
C ILE A 93 11.24 10.98 -12.82
N GLY A 94 12.35 10.56 -12.21
CA GLY A 94 13.65 11.24 -12.30
C GLY A 94 13.79 12.50 -11.44
N ARG A 95 12.84 12.81 -10.57
CA ARG A 95 12.89 13.95 -9.66
C ARG A 95 12.77 13.51 -8.20
N GLU A 96 13.55 14.11 -7.33
CA GLU A 96 13.36 13.95 -5.89
C GLU A 96 12.13 14.74 -5.45
N VAL A 97 11.17 14.05 -4.81
CA VAL A 97 9.93 14.62 -4.31
C VAL A 97 9.65 14.10 -2.90
N GLU A 98 8.98 14.92 -2.10
CA GLU A 98 8.30 14.45 -0.89
C GLU A 98 6.98 13.79 -1.30
N ALA A 99 6.87 12.50 -1.04
CA ALA A 99 5.69 11.70 -1.32
C ALA A 99 5.12 11.11 -0.03
N VAL A 100 3.80 11.02 0.04
CA VAL A 100 3.08 10.37 1.13
C VAL A 100 2.75 8.95 0.70
N ARG A 101 3.23 7.96 1.45
CA ARG A 101 2.75 6.58 1.35
C ARG A 101 1.41 6.51 2.06
N VAL A 102 0.35 6.15 1.35
CA VAL A 102 -1.00 5.99 1.91
C VAL A 102 -1.37 4.52 1.86
N GLU A 103 -1.57 3.91 3.02
CA GLU A 103 -1.92 2.49 3.17
C GLU A 103 -3.41 2.26 3.39
N PHE A 104 -3.90 1.12 2.93
CA PHE A 104 -5.27 0.66 3.06
C PHE A 104 -5.33 -0.78 3.55
N ARG A 105 -6.53 -1.25 3.92
CA ARG A 105 -6.74 -2.65 4.30
C ARG A 105 -6.82 -3.58 3.09
N LEU A 106 -7.49 -3.14 2.02
CA LEU A 106 -7.76 -3.93 0.83
C LEU A 106 -7.21 -3.25 -0.43
N PRO A 107 -6.78 -4.01 -1.46
CA PRO A 107 -6.32 -3.42 -2.72
C PRO A 107 -7.44 -2.70 -3.47
N SER A 108 -8.70 -3.11 -3.24
CA SER A 108 -9.85 -2.42 -3.79
C SER A 108 -10.02 -1.02 -3.24
N ASP A 109 -9.40 -0.67 -2.11
CA ASP A 109 -9.58 0.58 -1.38
C ASP A 109 -8.61 1.68 -1.82
N SER A 110 -7.46 1.28 -2.39
CA SER A 110 -6.42 2.16 -2.92
C SER A 110 -6.77 2.78 -4.27
#